data_AF-A0A0R2Q6C9-F1
#
_entry.id   AF-A0A0R2Q6C9-F1
#
_cell.length_a   1.000
_cell.length_b   1.000
_cell.length_c   1.000
_cell.angle_alpha   90.00
_cell.angle_beta   90.00
_cell.angle_gamma   90.00
#
_symmetry.space_group_name_H-M   'P 1'
#
loop_
_entity.id
_entity.type
_entity.pdbx_description
1 polymer ?
#
loop_
_entity_poly.entity_id
_entity_poly.type
_entity_poly.pdbx_seq_one_letter_code
_entity_poly.pdbx_strand_id
1 'polypeptide(L)'
;MNLPNALTIARIAALPFCAWALFKNGGDDPSWQIIAWLSFFIVGMTDVLDGIIARRWNQVSSFGIILDPIADKAFIATALIGLSMLGKMPWWVTALILTREIGITLLRLAVVKRRVISASKGGKIKTLLQNFSVGFYI
;
A
#
# COMPACT_ATOMS: atom_id res chain seq x y z
N MET A 1 13.39 -7.36 19.19
CA MET A 1 12.67 -6.70 18.08
C MET A 1 12.96 -7.50 16.82
N ASN A 2 11.94 -7.90 16.08
CA ASN A 2 12.13 -8.69 14.86
C ASN A 2 12.52 -7.74 13.70
N LEU A 3 13.38 -8.20 12.80
CA LEU A 3 13.83 -7.44 11.63
C LEU A 3 12.67 -6.84 10.82
N PRO A 4 11.55 -7.55 10.57
CA PRO A 4 10.41 -6.99 9.84
C PRO A 4 9.75 -5.80 10.55
N ASN A 5 9.58 -5.86 11.87
CA ASN A 5 8.97 -4.76 12.63
C ASN A 5 9.84 -3.49 12.58
N ALA A 6 11.17 -3.65 12.62
CA ALA A 6 12.08 -2.51 12.52
C ALA A 6 11.95 -1.82 11.14
N LEU A 7 11.76 -2.61 10.08
CA LEU A 7 11.56 -2.09 8.72
C LEU A 7 10.20 -1.40 8.56
N THR A 8 9.11 -1.95 9.10
CA THR A 8 7.80 -1.29 9.12
C THR A 8 7.85 0.05 9.88
N ILE A 9 8.54 0.10 11.03
CA ILE A 9 8.73 1.34 11.80
C ILE A 9 9.56 2.36 11.02
N ALA A 10 10.66 1.92 10.40
CA ALA A 10 11.50 2.77 9.56
C ALA A 10 10.70 3.35 8.38
N ARG A 11 9.81 2.56 7.79
CA ARG A 11 8.91 3.02 6.72
C ARG A 11 7.97 4.13 7.18
N ILE A 12 7.30 3.93 8.32
CA ILE A 12 6.41 4.94 8.90
C ILE A 12 7.19 6.23 9.21
N ALA A 13 8.42 6.11 9.72
CA ALA A 13 9.29 7.25 9.96
C ALA A 13 9.78 7.94 8.67
N ALA A 14 9.87 7.20 7.55
CA ALA A 14 10.26 7.74 6.24
C ALA A 14 9.11 8.46 5.51
N LEU A 15 7.84 8.21 5.85
CA LEU A 15 6.69 8.85 5.21
C LEU A 15 6.69 10.39 5.34
N PRO A 16 6.91 10.99 6.54
CA PRO A 16 7.06 12.44 6.67
C PRO A 16 8.16 13.02 5.79
N PHE A 17 9.28 12.29 5.64
CA PHE A 17 10.38 12.71 4.78
C PHE A 17 9.97 12.68 3.29
N CYS A 18 9.27 11.64 2.85
CA CYS A 18 8.77 11.54 1.48
C CYS A 18 7.78 12.68 1.16
N ALA A 19 6.86 12.97 2.09
CA ALA A 19 5.93 14.09 1.96
C ALA A 19 6.68 15.43 1.89
N TRP A 20 7.66 15.65 2.77
CA TRP A 20 8.48 16.85 2.76
C TRP A 20 9.27 17.03 1.45
N ALA A 21 9.89 15.96 0.95
CA ALA A 21 10.62 15.97 -0.31
C ALA A 21 9.71 16.29 -1.50
N LEU A 22 8.45 15.82 -1.47
CA LEU A 22 7.45 16.08 -2.50
C LEU A 22 7.03 17.56 -2.57
N PHE A 23 6.90 18.24 -1.42
CA PHE A 23 6.52 19.65 -1.35
C PHE A 23 7.70 20.62 -1.39
N LYS A 24 8.93 20.12 -1.42
CA LYS A 24 10.12 20.96 -1.44
C LYS A 24 10.17 21.79 -2.72
N ASN A 25 10.54 23.06 -2.60
CA ASN A 25 10.56 24.04 -3.70
C ASN A 25 9.21 24.14 -4.46
N GLY A 26 8.09 23.99 -3.76
CA GLY A 26 6.76 24.10 -4.35
C GLY A 26 6.33 22.91 -5.20
N GLY A 27 7.16 21.85 -5.30
CA GLY A 27 6.87 20.66 -6.09
C GLY A 27 7.10 20.78 -7.60
N ASP A 28 7.58 21.95 -8.06
CA ASP A 28 7.84 22.25 -9.48
C ASP A 28 9.31 22.05 -9.88
N ASP A 29 10.22 21.92 -8.91
CA ASP A 29 11.64 21.67 -9.18
C ASP A 29 11.87 20.23 -9.68
N PRO A 30 12.37 20.01 -10.91
CA PRO A 30 12.58 18.68 -11.47
C PRO A 30 13.50 17.80 -10.61
N SER A 31 14.48 18.39 -9.93
CA SER A 31 15.43 17.66 -9.09
C SER A 31 14.72 17.06 -7.88
N TRP A 32 13.86 17.85 -7.23
CA TRP A 32 13.08 17.40 -6.07
C TRP A 32 11.98 16.42 -6.44
N GLN A 33 11.42 16.52 -7.65
CA GLN A 33 10.49 15.53 -8.16
C GLN A 33 11.14 14.15 -8.32
N ILE A 34 12.37 14.11 -8.86
CA ILE A 34 13.14 12.85 -8.98
C ILE A 34 13.48 12.30 -7.59
N ILE A 35 13.91 13.15 -6.66
CA ILE A 35 14.21 12.75 -5.27
C ILE A 35 12.96 12.21 -4.58
N ALA A 36 11.82 12.90 -4.71
CA ALA A 36 10.55 12.46 -4.16
C ALA A 36 10.15 11.11 -4.75
N TRP A 37 10.20 10.96 -6.08
CA TRP A 37 9.90 9.71 -6.76
C TRP A 37 10.81 8.55 -6.30
N LEU A 38 12.13 8.78 -6.24
CA LEU A 38 13.09 7.80 -5.72
C LEU A 38 12.82 7.44 -4.26
N SER A 39 12.47 8.42 -3.42
CA SER A 39 12.17 8.17 -2.00
C SER A 39 10.92 7.30 -1.84
N PHE A 40 9.82 7.63 -2.53
CA PHE A 40 8.61 6.80 -2.52
C PHE A 40 8.88 5.41 -3.10
N PHE A 41 9.67 5.31 -4.16
CA PHE A 41 10.04 4.03 -4.76
C PHE A 41 10.85 3.13 -3.81
N ILE A 42 11.90 3.67 -3.17
CA ILE A 42 12.74 2.92 -2.21
C ILE A 42 11.90 2.48 -1.00
N VAL A 43 11.08 3.38 -0.46
CA VAL A 43 10.21 3.10 0.68
C VAL A 43 9.18 2.02 0.33
N GLY A 44 8.56 2.09 -0.84
CA GLY A 44 7.64 1.05 -1.33
C GLY A 44 8.33 -0.28 -1.60
N MET A 45 9.56 -0.27 -2.08
CA MET A 45 10.30 -1.51 -2.37
C MET A 45 10.78 -2.21 -1.10
N THR A 46 10.99 -1.46 -0.02
CA THR A 46 11.30 -2.00 1.30
C THR A 46 10.17 -2.92 1.79
N ASP A 47 8.90 -2.59 1.50
CA ASP A 47 7.76 -3.45 1.86
C ASP A 47 7.81 -4.85 1.26
N VAL A 48 8.10 -4.92 -0.02
CA VAL A 48 8.16 -6.21 -0.73
C VAL A 48 9.27 -7.07 -0.13
N LEU A 49 10.41 -6.46 0.20
CA LEU A 49 11.54 -7.14 0.82
C LEU A 49 11.20 -7.62 2.24
N ASP A 50 10.57 -6.78 3.05
CA ASP A 50 10.14 -7.11 4.42
C ASP A 50 9.18 -8.32 4.41
N GLY A 51 8.20 -8.30 3.52
CA GLY A 51 7.22 -9.37 3.36
C GLY A 51 7.83 -10.68 2.84
N ILE A 52 8.91 -10.62 2.07
CA ILE A 52 9.65 -11.82 1.64
C ILE A 52 10.48 -12.38 2.80
N ILE A 53 11.18 -11.51 3.55
CA ILE A 53 12.05 -11.92 4.66
C ILE A 53 11.21 -12.48 5.81
N ALA A 54 10.11 -11.83 6.18
CA ALA A 54 9.19 -12.29 7.22
C ALA A 54 8.63 -13.69 6.91
N ARG A 55 8.27 -13.95 5.65
CA ARG A 55 7.79 -15.27 5.19
C ARG A 55 8.89 -16.33 5.16
N ARG A 56 10.11 -15.97 4.75
CA ARG A 56 11.24 -16.91 4.70
C ARG A 56 11.73 -17.32 6.08
N TRP A 57 11.71 -16.41 7.05
CA TRP A 57 12.26 -16.65 8.39
C TRP A 57 11.20 -16.99 9.43
N ASN A 58 9.94 -17.11 9.03
CA ASN A 58 8.79 -17.41 9.91
C ASN A 58 8.69 -16.46 11.12
N GLN A 59 9.23 -15.24 10.98
CA GLN A 59 9.26 -14.22 12.04
C GLN A 59 8.05 -13.30 11.93
N VAL A 60 6.86 -13.88 11.99
CA VAL A 60 5.61 -13.11 11.97
C VAL A 60 5.29 -12.70 13.41
N SER A 61 5.25 -11.39 13.67
CA SER A 61 4.85 -10.86 14.98
C SER A 61 3.41 -10.33 14.93
N SER A 62 2.66 -10.50 16.03
CA SER A 62 1.28 -9.98 16.14
C SER A 62 1.20 -8.47 15.94
N PHE A 63 2.27 -7.74 16.27
CA PHE A 63 2.38 -6.30 16.10
C PHE A 63 2.59 -5.91 14.64
N GLY A 64 3.49 -6.60 13.93
CA GLY A 64 3.74 -6.38 12.50
C GLY A 64 2.51 -6.65 11.64
N ILE A 65 1.73 -7.70 11.97
CA ILE A 65 0.47 -8.02 11.28
C ILE A 65 -0.52 -6.84 11.30
N ILE A 66 -0.54 -6.05 12.38
CA ILE A 66 -1.44 -4.91 12.53
C ILE A 66 -0.84 -3.65 11.88
N LEU A 67 0.47 -3.46 12.01
CA LEU A 67 1.18 -2.29 11.50
C LEU A 67 1.32 -2.27 9.99
N ASP A 68 1.58 -3.41 9.34
CA ASP A 68 1.80 -3.46 7.89
C ASP A 68 0.60 -2.87 7.11
N PRO A 69 -0.67 -3.27 7.36
CA PRO A 69 -1.82 -2.66 6.70
C PRO A 69 -2.02 -1.16 7.00
N ILE A 70 -1.52 -0.68 8.13
CA ILE A 70 -1.59 0.75 8.49
C ILE A 70 -0.53 1.52 7.72
N ALA A 71 0.71 1.01 7.70
CA ALA A 71 1.83 1.60 6.98
C ALA A 71 1.55 1.67 5.47
N ASP A 72 1.00 0.61 4.88
CA ASP A 72 0.65 0.57 3.45
C ASP A 72 -0.39 1.63 3.07
N LYS A 73 -1.45 1.76 3.87
CA LYS A 73 -2.48 2.78 3.62
C LYS A 73 -1.96 4.18 3.83
N ALA A 74 -1.15 4.39 4.86
CA ALA A 74 -0.52 5.67 5.12
C ALA A 74 0.41 6.06 3.95
N PHE A 75 1.15 5.10 3.39
CA PHE A 75 1.99 5.30 2.22
C PHE A 75 1.18 5.73 0.98
N ILE A 76 0.15 4.96 0.61
CA ILE A 76 -0.70 5.28 -0.54
C ILE A 76 -1.42 6.63 -0.34
N ALA A 77 -1.93 6.90 0.86
CA ALA A 77 -2.58 8.16 1.19
C ALA A 77 -1.62 9.34 1.07
N THR A 78 -0.40 9.22 1.62
CA THR A 78 0.61 10.29 1.56
C THR A 78 0.99 10.60 0.11
N ALA A 79 1.19 9.57 -0.72
CA ALA A 79 1.53 9.75 -2.13
C ALA A 79 0.40 10.43 -2.93
N LEU A 80 -0.84 9.92 -2.83
CA LEU A 80 -1.96 10.42 -3.63
C LEU A 80 -2.44 11.81 -3.20
N ILE A 81 -2.53 12.04 -1.89
CA ILE A 81 -2.89 13.35 -1.34
C ILE A 81 -1.81 14.36 -1.72
N GLY A 82 -0.54 13.99 -1.57
CA GLY A 82 0.58 14.84 -1.96
C GLY A 82 0.53 15.26 -3.44
N LEU A 83 0.32 14.30 -4.35
CA LEU A 83 0.19 14.57 -5.78
C LEU A 83 -1.03 15.46 -6.11
N SER A 84 -2.13 15.31 -5.37
CA SER A 84 -3.34 16.11 -5.59
C SER A 84 -3.19 17.54 -5.08
N MET A 85 -2.48 17.72 -3.97
CA MET A 85 -2.14 19.04 -3.44
C MET A 85 -1.21 19.82 -4.37
N LEU A 86 -0.33 19.13 -5.09
CA LEU A 86 0.51 19.71 -6.15
C LEU A 86 -0.23 19.94 -7.47
N GLY A 87 -1.53 19.64 -7.55
CA GLY A 87 -2.32 19.79 -8.79
C GLY A 87 -1.97 18.79 -9.89
N LYS A 88 -1.08 17.82 -9.63
CA LYS A 88 -0.66 16.79 -10.61
C LYS A 88 -1.68 15.67 -10.78
N MET A 89 -2.60 15.53 -9.83
CA MET A 89 -3.65 14.52 -9.85
C MET A 89 -5.01 15.13 -9.47
N PRO A 90 -6.07 14.89 -10.24
CA PRO A 90 -7.40 15.37 -9.87
C PRO A 90 -7.89 14.74 -8.56
N TRP A 91 -8.45 15.56 -7.68
CA TRP A 91 -8.95 15.11 -6.37
C TRP A 91 -9.98 13.98 -6.45
N TRP A 92 -10.77 13.90 -7.53
CA TRP A 92 -11.73 12.82 -7.72
C TRP A 92 -11.06 11.47 -7.89
N VAL A 93 -9.87 11.40 -8.52
CA VAL A 93 -9.12 10.14 -8.69
C VAL A 93 -8.58 9.69 -7.33
N THR A 94 -8.01 10.61 -6.58
CA THR A 94 -7.49 10.36 -5.22
C THR A 94 -8.60 9.91 -4.28
N ALA A 95 -9.75 10.59 -4.29
CA ALA A 95 -10.91 10.19 -3.50
C ALA A 95 -11.41 8.79 -3.88
N LEU A 96 -11.49 8.47 -5.18
CA LEU A 96 -11.91 7.15 -5.66
C LEU A 96 -10.97 6.04 -5.19
N ILE A 97 -9.65 6.23 -5.34
CA ILE A 97 -8.64 5.23 -4.95
C ILE A 97 -8.64 5.05 -3.42
N LEU A 98 -8.64 6.13 -2.65
CA LEU A 98 -8.65 6.03 -1.18
C LEU A 98 -9.93 5.38 -0.65
N THR A 99 -11.09 5.74 -1.23
CA THR A 99 -12.37 5.14 -0.86
C THR A 99 -12.39 3.65 -1.19
N ARG A 100 -11.84 3.24 -2.35
CA ARG A 100 -11.69 1.82 -2.71
C ARG A 100 -10.81 1.08 -1.70
N GLU A 101 -9.66 1.64 -1.33
CA GLU A 101 -8.69 0.99 -0.45
C GLU A 101 -9.25 0.80 0.97
N ILE A 102 -9.91 1.83 1.50
CA ILE A 102 -10.61 1.78 2.79
C ILE A 102 -11.79 0.82 2.69
N GLY A 103 -12.59 0.90 1.63
CA GLY A 103 -13.76 0.06 1.38
C GLY A 103 -13.44 -1.43 1.35
N ILE A 104 -12.39 -1.85 0.62
CA ILE A 104 -11.92 -3.24 0.57
C ILE A 104 -11.49 -3.71 1.97
N THR A 105 -10.83 -2.84 2.73
CA THR A 105 -10.41 -3.21 4.10
C THR A 105 -11.60 -3.34 5.04
N LEU A 106 -12.55 -2.40 4.99
CA LEU A 106 -13.77 -2.46 5.80
C LEU A 106 -14.60 -3.70 5.45
N LEU A 107 -14.71 -4.04 4.16
CA LEU A 107 -15.31 -5.29 3.71
C LEU A 107 -14.58 -6.51 4.28
N ARG A 108 -13.25 -6.54 4.22
CA ARG A 108 -12.45 -7.63 4.81
C ARG A 108 -12.75 -7.79 6.30
N LEU A 109 -12.77 -6.69 7.05
CA LEU A 109 -13.06 -6.69 8.49
C LEU A 109 -14.52 -7.07 8.78
N ALA A 110 -15.47 -6.57 8.00
CA ALA A 110 -16.90 -6.86 8.15
C ALA A 110 -17.20 -8.34 7.86
N VAL A 111 -16.54 -8.93 6.86
CA VAL A 111 -16.65 -10.37 6.55
C VAL A 111 -16.10 -11.20 7.71
N VAL A 112 -14.93 -10.86 8.24
CA VAL A 112 -14.33 -11.54 9.40
C VAL A 112 -15.22 -11.45 10.64
N LYS A 113 -15.91 -10.31 10.84
CA LYS A 113 -16.76 -10.08 12.03
C LYS A 113 -18.18 -10.64 11.92
N ARG A 114 -18.70 -10.92 10.71
CA ARG A 114 -20.10 -11.36 10.50
C ARG A 114 -20.29 -12.84 10.12
N ARG A 115 -19.28 -13.52 9.57
CA ARG A 115 -19.32 -14.97 9.34
C ARG A 115 -17.90 -15.52 9.26
N VAL A 116 -17.65 -16.65 9.93
CA VAL A 116 -16.65 -17.63 9.48
C VAL A 116 -17.11 -18.10 8.09
N ILE A 117 -16.80 -17.34 7.05
CA ILE A 117 -16.80 -17.87 5.70
C ILE A 117 -15.42 -18.48 5.55
N SER A 118 -15.32 -19.76 5.91
CA SER A 118 -14.32 -20.64 5.33
C SER A 118 -14.25 -20.30 3.84
N ALA A 119 -13.07 -19.90 3.35
CA ALA A 119 -12.87 -19.54 1.96
C ALA A 119 -13.59 -20.56 1.05
N SER A 120 -14.76 -20.19 0.54
CA SER A 120 -15.55 -21.09 -0.28
C SER A 120 -14.77 -21.30 -1.57
N LYS A 121 -14.63 -22.57 -1.97
CA LYS A 121 -13.95 -23.02 -3.20
C LYS A 121 -14.41 -22.26 -4.46
N GLY A 122 -15.57 -21.57 -4.43
CA GLY A 122 -16.07 -20.71 -5.50
C GLY A 122 -15.20 -19.50 -5.84
N GLY A 123 -14.39 -18.97 -4.91
CA GLY A 123 -13.48 -17.86 -5.19
C GLY A 123 -12.40 -18.25 -6.21
N LYS A 124 -11.86 -19.47 -6.11
CA LYS A 124 -10.86 -20.02 -7.05
C LYS A 124 -11.43 -20.20 -8.45
N ILE A 125 -12.69 -20.63 -8.56
CA ILE A 125 -13.37 -20.79 -9.86
C ILE A 125 -13.58 -19.41 -10.52
N LYS A 126 -13.91 -18.39 -9.72
CA LYS A 126 -14.04 -17.01 -10.24
C LYS A 126 -12.70 -16.48 -10.77
N THR A 127 -11.59 -16.74 -10.07
CA THR A 127 -10.24 -16.33 -10.52
C THR A 127 -9.76 -17.12 -11.73
N LEU A 128 -10.09 -18.42 -11.83
CA LEU A 128 -9.80 -19.23 -13.01
C LEU A 128 -10.57 -18.74 -14.24
N LEU A 129 -11.88 -18.50 -14.10
CA LEU A 129 -12.70 -17.95 -15.18
C LEU A 129 -12.22 -16.55 -15.60
N GLN A 130 -11.82 -15.73 -14.64
CA GLN A 130 -11.32 -14.38 -14.93
C GLN A 130 -9.97 -14.41 -15.65
N ASN A 131 -9.04 -15.28 -15.24
CA ASN A 131 -7.77 -15.45 -15.95
C ASN A 131 -7.97 -16.07 -17.36
N PHE A 132 -8.91 -17.01 -17.51
CA PHE A 132 -9.28 -17.57 -18.82
C PHE A 132 -9.91 -16.52 -19.74
N SER A 133 -10.77 -15.66 -19.19
CA SER A 133 -11.43 -14.59 -19.97
C SER A 133 -10.44 -13.53 -20.43
N VAL A 134 -9.48 -13.15 -19.58
CA VAL A 134 -8.42 -12.20 -19.95
C VAL A 134 -7.49 -12.82 -21.01
N GLY A 135 -7.20 -14.12 -20.92
CA GLY A 135 -6.40 -14.83 -21.93
C GLY A 135 -7.08 -15.01 -23.29
N PHE A 136 -8.42 -14.95 -23.35
CA PHE A 136 -9.18 -14.98 -24.62
C PHE A 136 -9.30 -13.59 -25.27
N TYR A 137 -9.00 -12.52 -24.52
CA TYR A 137 -9.12 -11.13 -24.97
C TYR A 137 -7.77 -10.53 -25.42
N ILE A 138 -6.67 -11.25 -25.19
CA ILE A 138 -5.34 -11.02 -25.78
C ILE A 138 -5.24 -11.86 -27.04
#